data_AF-A0A2N3CH78-F1
#
_entry.id   AF-A0A2N3CH78-F1
#
_cell.length_a   1.000
_cell.length_b   1.000
_cell.length_c   1.000
_cell.angle_alpha   90.00
_cell.angle_beta   90.00
_cell.angle_gamma   90.00
#
_symmetry.space_group_name_H-M   'P 1'
#
loop_
_entity.id
_entity.type
_entity.pdbx_description
1 polymer ?
#
loop_
_entity_poly.entity_id
_entity_poly.type
_entity_poly.pdbx_seq_one_letter_code
_entity_poly.pdbx_strand_id
1 'polypeptide(L)'
;MAGRLLFEVFVFSLPFLVFGIYVLATRSAEDAGKRKWPIQMLFIIGLVLATLAWFALILLEPRDRDMCVEPARYENGQLIPARKYPCERHTEDVGLQRGRSTPSETPKQTPADDPT
;
A
#
# COMPACT_ATOMS: atom_id res chain seq x y z
N MET A 1 -1.37 11.35 23.03
CA MET A 1 -2.36 12.28 23.63
C MET A 1 -2.82 13.34 22.63
N ALA A 2 -1.94 14.15 22.02
CA ALA A 2 -2.33 15.24 21.11
C ALA A 2 -3.17 14.81 19.89
N GLY A 3 -2.89 13.65 19.28
CA GLY A 3 -3.66 13.16 18.12
C GLY A 3 -5.12 12.83 18.43
N ARG A 4 -5.43 12.37 19.64
CA ARG A 4 -6.81 12.09 20.07
C ARG A 4 -7.62 13.38 20.19
N LEU A 5 -7.00 14.44 20.70
CA LEU A 5 -7.63 15.74 20.90
C LEU A 5 -7.92 16.44 19.55
N LEU A 6 -6.99 16.34 18.58
CA LEU A 6 -7.22 16.84 17.22
C LEU A 6 -8.36 16.09 16.52
N PHE A 7 -8.42 14.77 16.66
CA PHE A 7 -9.49 13.96 16.07
C PHE A 7 -10.86 14.31 16.67
N GLU A 8 -10.93 14.49 17.98
CA GLU A 8 -12.15 14.81 18.70
C GLU A 8 -12.68 16.20 18.32
N VAL A 9 -11.80 17.20 18.23
CA VAL A 9 -12.16 18.55 17.75
C VAL A 9 -12.62 18.52 16.29
N PHE A 10 -11.95 17.74 15.44
CA PHE A 10 -12.32 17.61 14.03
C PHE A 10 -13.74 17.03 13.89
N VAL A 11 -14.02 15.90 14.54
CA VAL A 11 -15.35 15.26 14.51
C VAL A 11 -16.42 16.15 15.13
N PHE A 12 -16.10 16.88 16.21
CA PHE A 12 -17.01 17.83 16.83
C PHE A 12 -17.32 19.04 15.93
N SER A 13 -16.34 19.53 15.17
CA SER A 13 -16.50 20.66 14.26
C SER A 13 -17.25 20.32 12.96
N LEU A 14 -17.32 19.04 12.62
CA LEU A 14 -17.91 18.51 11.39
C LEU A 14 -19.38 18.93 11.17
N PRO A 15 -20.31 18.81 12.14
CA PRO A 15 -21.68 19.29 11.96
C PRO A 15 -21.74 20.81 11.71
N PHE A 16 -20.87 21.59 12.36
CA PHE A 16 -20.81 23.04 12.15
C PHE A 16 -20.23 23.41 10.78
N LEU A 17 -19.23 22.68 10.30
CA LEU A 17 -18.68 22.85 8.96
C LEU A 17 -19.72 22.53 7.88
N VAL A 18 -20.40 21.39 8.01
CA VAL A 18 -21.46 20.98 7.07
C VAL A 18 -22.61 21.99 7.08
N PHE A 19 -23.05 22.43 8.26
CA PHE A 19 -24.09 23.44 8.38
C PHE A 19 -23.64 24.80 7.83
N GLY A 20 -22.40 25.21 8.07
CA GLY A 20 -21.83 26.44 7.53
C GLY A 20 -21.77 26.43 6.00
N ILE A 21 -21.33 25.31 5.41
CA ILE A 21 -21.31 25.11 3.95
C ILE A 21 -22.75 25.11 3.41
N TYR A 22 -23.69 24.45 4.09
CA TYR A 22 -25.10 24.43 3.72
C TYR A 22 -25.71 25.83 3.71
N VAL A 23 -25.51 26.62 4.78
CA VAL A 23 -26.02 28.00 4.89
C VAL A 23 -25.37 28.93 3.86
N LEU A 24 -24.06 28.79 3.61
CA LEU A 24 -23.37 29.57 2.59
C LEU A 24 -23.92 29.24 1.19
N ALA A 25 -24.16 27.95 0.93
CA ALA A 25 -24.75 27.49 -0.32
C ALA A 25 -26.20 27.98 -0.49
N THR A 26 -27.03 27.97 0.56
CA THR A 26 -28.43 28.41 0.48
C THR A 26 -28.58 29.92 0.43
N ARG A 27 -27.79 30.70 1.19
CA ARG A 27 -27.78 32.17 1.07
C ARG A 27 -27.36 32.62 -0.33
N SER A 28 -26.36 31.95 -0.92
CA SER A 28 -25.97 32.22 -2.32
C SER A 28 -27.07 31.86 -3.34
N ALA A 29 -27.99 30.95 -2.99
CA ALA A 29 -29.10 30.56 -3.84
C ALA A 29 -30.26 31.56 -3.82
N GLU A 30 -30.49 32.22 -2.69
CA GLU A 30 -31.50 33.28 -2.55
C GLU A 30 -31.13 34.55 -3.33
N ASP A 31 -29.84 34.95 -3.30
CA ASP A 31 -29.35 36.12 -4.05
C ASP A 31 -29.27 35.90 -5.57
N ALA A 32 -29.16 34.65 -6.03
CA ALA A 32 -28.79 34.33 -7.42
C ALA A 32 -29.87 33.66 -8.29
N GLY A 33 -31.09 33.49 -7.77
CA GLY A 33 -32.36 33.27 -8.50
C GLY A 33 -32.52 32.11 -9.50
N LYS A 34 -31.47 31.60 -10.18
CA LYS A 34 -31.61 30.65 -11.31
C LYS A 34 -30.38 29.78 -11.64
N ARG A 35 -29.33 29.70 -10.81
CA ARG A 35 -28.10 28.96 -11.22
C ARG A 35 -27.98 27.61 -10.53
N LYS A 36 -27.98 26.52 -11.33
CA LYS A 36 -27.76 25.09 -11.01
C LYS A 36 -26.38 24.79 -10.38
N TRP A 37 -25.73 25.80 -9.84
CA TRP A 37 -24.31 25.88 -9.52
C TRP A 37 -23.88 25.24 -8.19
N PRO A 38 -24.68 25.22 -7.09
CA PRO A 38 -24.13 24.80 -5.79
C PRO A 38 -23.77 23.31 -5.76
N ILE A 39 -24.58 22.45 -6.37
CA ILE A 39 -24.32 21.00 -6.46
C ILE A 39 -23.08 20.73 -7.32
N GLN A 40 -22.92 21.45 -8.43
CA GLN A 40 -21.74 21.30 -9.30
C GLN A 40 -20.46 21.75 -8.58
N MET A 41 -20.53 22.81 -7.77
CA MET A 41 -19.41 23.32 -6.97
C MET A 41 -19.01 22.33 -5.87
N LEU A 42 -19.99 21.80 -5.13
CA LEU A 42 -19.80 20.73 -4.15
C LEU A 42 -19.21 19.47 -4.78
N PHE A 43 -19.67 19.10 -5.97
CA PHE A 43 -19.15 17.96 -6.72
C PHE A 43 -17.69 18.16 -7.15
N ILE A 44 -17.33 19.36 -7.64
CA ILE A 44 -15.96 19.70 -8.01
C ILE A 44 -15.05 19.65 -6.77
N ILE A 45 -15.47 20.25 -5.65
CA ILE A 45 -14.69 20.22 -4.40
C ILE A 45 -14.50 18.78 -3.92
N GLY A 46 -15.57 17.98 -3.92
CA GLY A 46 -15.50 16.56 -3.56
C GLY A 46 -14.56 15.78 -4.46
N LEU A 47 -14.59 16.02 -5.78
CA LEU A 47 -13.72 15.38 -6.75
C LEU A 47 -12.26 15.76 -6.54
N VAL A 48 -11.97 17.04 -6.28
CA VAL A 48 -10.61 17.52 -5.97
C VAL A 48 -10.10 16.90 -4.68
N LEU A 49 -10.91 16.85 -3.61
CA LEU A 49 -10.52 16.22 -2.36
C LEU A 49 -10.26 14.72 -2.52
N ALA A 50 -11.14 14.01 -3.23
CA ALA A 50 -10.98 12.59 -3.49
C ALA A 50 -9.70 12.28 -4.28
N THR A 51 -9.43 13.06 -5.33
CA THR A 51 -8.22 12.90 -6.15
C THR A 51 -6.96 13.19 -5.33
N LEU A 52 -6.92 14.27 -4.55
CA LEU A 52 -5.78 14.58 -3.67
C LEU A 52 -5.55 13.50 -2.61
N ALA A 53 -6.61 13.01 -1.96
CA ALA A 53 -6.50 11.94 -0.98
C ALA A 53 -5.95 10.64 -1.61
N TRP A 54 -6.40 10.32 -2.81
CA TRP A 54 -5.92 9.16 -3.55
C TRP A 54 -4.43 9.29 -3.91
N PHE A 55 -4.00 10.45 -4.41
CA PHE A 55 -2.59 10.72 -4.67
C PHE A 55 -1.74 10.64 -3.39
N ALA A 56 -2.22 11.25 -2.30
CA ALA A 56 -1.53 11.19 -1.01
C ALA A 56 -1.33 9.74 -0.54
N LEU A 57 -2.38 8.92 -0.59
CA LEU A 57 -2.28 7.48 -0.24
C LEU A 57 -1.22 6.76 -1.07
N ILE A 58 -1.20 6.97 -2.38
CA ILE A 58 -0.22 6.34 -3.28
C ILE A 58 1.22 6.76 -2.94
N LEU A 59 1.43 8.02 -2.57
CA LEU A 59 2.74 8.55 -2.19
C LEU A 59 3.18 8.07 -0.80
N LEU A 60 2.25 7.86 0.12
CA LEU A 60 2.52 7.43 1.49
C LEU A 60 2.73 5.91 1.59
N GLU A 61 2.19 5.11 0.67
CA GLU A 61 2.30 3.65 0.69
C GLU A 61 3.79 3.24 0.63
N PRO A 62 4.36 2.65 1.70
CA PRO A 62 5.75 2.23 1.71
C PRO A 62 5.94 1.19 0.62
N ARG A 63 6.77 1.55 -0.35
CA ARG A 63 6.98 0.76 -1.55
C ARG A 63 7.93 -0.39 -1.23
N ASP A 64 7.42 -1.46 -0.61
CA ASP A 64 8.10 -2.75 -0.36
C ASP A 64 8.44 -3.51 -1.67
N ARG A 65 8.49 -2.82 -2.83
CA ARG A 65 8.66 -3.42 -4.16
C ARG A 65 10.00 -4.13 -4.36
N ASP A 66 10.96 -3.86 -3.48
CA ASP A 66 12.34 -4.39 -3.56
C ASP A 66 12.68 -5.36 -2.43
N MET A 67 11.67 -5.81 -1.68
CA MET A 67 11.85 -6.76 -0.58
C MET A 67 11.39 -8.16 -1.01
N CYS A 68 12.32 -9.10 -1.04
CA CYS A 68 12.06 -10.51 -1.21
C CYS A 68 11.67 -11.11 0.14
N VAL A 69 10.63 -11.95 0.15
CA VAL A 69 10.12 -12.60 1.36
C VAL A 69 10.50 -14.06 1.31
N GLU A 70 11.35 -14.51 2.24
CA GLU A 70 11.56 -15.93 2.49
C GLU A 70 10.47 -16.43 3.45
N PRO A 71 9.60 -17.37 3.03
CA PRO A 71 8.57 -17.91 3.90
C PRO A 71 9.21 -18.73 5.02
N ALA A 72 8.49 -18.86 6.15
CA ALA A 72 8.95 -19.71 7.23
C ALA A 72 9.06 -21.16 6.75
N ARG A 73 10.21 -21.79 6.99
CA ARG A 73 10.46 -23.18 6.63
C ARG A 73 10.96 -23.98 7.81
N TYR A 74 10.65 -25.27 7.79
CA TYR A 74 11.08 -26.21 8.82
C TYR A 74 12.15 -27.11 8.19
N GLU A 75 13.40 -26.93 8.59
CA GLU A 75 14.53 -27.72 8.10
C GLU A 75 15.29 -28.31 9.29
N ASN A 76 15.62 -29.60 9.22
CA ASN A 76 16.44 -30.30 10.23
C ASN A 76 15.95 -30.16 11.68
N GLY A 77 14.62 -30.15 11.89
CA GLY A 77 14.02 -30.04 13.22
C GLY A 77 14.00 -28.62 13.80
N GLN A 78 14.41 -27.61 13.02
CA GLN A 78 14.43 -26.22 13.44
C GLN A 78 13.50 -25.37 12.57
N LEU A 79 12.69 -24.52 13.22
CA LEU A 79 11.84 -23.55 12.54
C LEU A 79 12.66 -22.32 12.16
N ILE A 80 12.86 -22.10 10.86
CA ILE A 80 13.48 -20.89 10.33
C ILE A 80 12.37 -19.84 10.14
N PRO A 81 12.42 -18.70 10.85
CA PRO A 81 11.38 -17.68 10.75
C PRO A 81 11.44 -16.94 9.41
N ALA A 82 10.29 -16.40 8.98
CA ALA A 82 10.21 -15.62 7.76
C ALA A 82 11.09 -14.36 7.84
N ARG A 83 11.86 -14.09 6.78
CA ARG A 83 12.70 -12.89 6.67
C ARG A 83 12.39 -12.11 5.40
N LYS A 84 12.40 -10.78 5.54
CA LYS A 84 12.40 -9.84 4.41
C LYS A 84 13.84 -9.41 4.16
N TYR A 85 14.32 -9.53 2.93
CA TYR A 85 15.66 -9.09 2.52
C TYR A 85 15.60 -8.36 1.17
N PRO A 86 16.52 -7.44 0.87
CA PRO A 86 16.54 -6.76 -0.41
C PRO A 86 16.78 -7.76 -1.55
N CYS A 87 15.96 -7.70 -2.60
CA CYS A 87 16.16 -8.56 -3.77
C CYS A 87 17.40 -8.10 -4.56
N GLU A 88 18.42 -8.96 -4.69
CA GLU A 88 19.52 -8.74 -5.62
C GLU A 88 18.98 -8.87 -7.06
N ARG A 89 18.86 -7.74 -7.77
CA ARG A 89 18.34 -7.73 -9.14
C ARG A 89 19.44 -8.10 -10.12
N HIS A 90 19.55 -9.38 -10.43
CA HIS A 90 20.35 -9.90 -11.53
C HIS A 90 19.62 -9.60 -12.86
N THR A 91 20.03 -8.55 -13.57
CA THR A 91 19.48 -8.15 -14.88
C THR A 91 19.63 -9.22 -15.97
N GLU A 92 20.56 -10.13 -15.76
CA GLU A 92 20.86 -11.31 -16.57
C GLU A 92 19.80 -12.43 -16.45
N ASP A 93 18.99 -12.42 -15.39
CA ASP A 93 17.98 -13.47 -15.11
C ASP A 93 16.57 -13.09 -15.62
N VAL A 94 16.41 -11.92 -16.26
CA VAL A 94 15.10 -11.42 -16.71
C VAL A 94 14.63 -12.20 -17.95
N GLY A 95 13.62 -13.05 -17.77
CA GLY A 95 13.04 -13.89 -18.84
C GLY A 95 13.35 -15.39 -18.70
N LEU A 96 14.17 -15.79 -17.73
CA LEU A 96 14.41 -17.19 -17.41
C LEU A 96 13.33 -17.70 -16.46
N GLN A 97 12.52 -18.65 -16.94
CA GLN A 97 11.59 -19.40 -16.10
C GLN A 97 12.41 -20.29 -15.14
N ARG A 98 12.68 -19.82 -13.92
CA ARG A 98 13.32 -20.62 -12.87
C ARG A 98 12.31 -21.67 -12.37
N GLY A 99 12.18 -22.74 -13.15
CA GLY A 99 11.18 -23.80 -12.93
C GLY A 99 11.27 -25.00 -13.87
N ARG A 100 12.30 -25.10 -14.73
CA ARG A 100 12.59 -26.32 -15.48
C ARG A 100 14.06 -26.71 -15.33
N SER A 101 14.43 -27.11 -14.12
CA SER A 101 15.64 -27.91 -13.93
C SER A 101 15.33 -29.36 -14.30
N THR A 102 15.85 -29.76 -15.46
CA THR A 102 16.09 -31.16 -15.83
C THR A 102 16.88 -31.88 -14.71
N PRO A 103 16.54 -33.12 -14.33
CA PRO A 103 17.30 -33.85 -13.33
C PRO A 103 18.60 -34.39 -13.97
N SER A 104 19.69 -33.67 -13.78
CA SER A 104 21.08 -34.11 -13.94
C SER A 104 21.89 -33.09 -13.15
N GLU A 105 22.57 -33.43 -12.07
CA GLU A 105 23.67 -34.36 -12.04
C GLU A 105 23.87 -34.86 -10.59
N THR A 106 23.89 -36.17 -10.42
CA THR A 106 24.20 -36.88 -9.18
C THR A 106 25.55 -36.43 -8.62
N PRO A 107 25.68 -36.02 -7.35
CA PRO A 107 27.00 -35.87 -6.74
C PRO A 107 27.70 -37.22 -6.69
N LYS A 108 28.89 -37.32 -7.30
CA LYS A 108 29.78 -38.49 -7.24
C LYS A 108 29.93 -38.95 -5.78
N GLN A 109 29.59 -40.21 -5.52
CA GLN A 109 30.05 -40.93 -4.33
C GLN A 109 31.57 -41.05 -4.39
N THR A 110 32.26 -40.46 -3.40
CA THR A 110 33.65 -40.79 -3.11
C THR A 110 33.67 -42.15 -2.42
N PRO A 111 34.39 -43.17 -2.93
CA PRO A 111 34.53 -44.44 -2.23
C PRO A 111 35.23 -44.21 -0.89
N ALA A 112 34.62 -44.72 0.18
CA ALA A 112 35.26 -44.81 1.49
C ALA A 112 36.38 -45.85 1.41
N ASP A 113 37.57 -45.48 1.87
CA ASP A 113 38.72 -46.36 2.02
C ASP A 113 38.40 -47.54 2.96
N ASP A 114 38.80 -48.72 2.52
CA ASP A 114 38.67 -50.04 3.18
C ASP A 114 39.67 -50.14 4.37
N PRO A 115 39.31 -50.77 5.52
CA PRO A 115 40.18 -50.86 6.69
C PRO A 115 41.09 -52.10 6.61
N THR A 116 42.36 -51.94 6.99
CA THR A 116 43.24 -53.05 7.41
C THR A 116 43.93 -52.72 8.72
#